data_AF-A0A1J7C454-F1
#
_entry.id   AF-A0A1J7C454-F1
#
_cell.length_a   1.000
_cell.length_b   1.000
_cell.length_c   1.000
_cell.angle_alpha   90.00
_cell.angle_beta   90.00
_cell.angle_gamma   90.00
#
_symmetry.space_group_name_H-M   'P 1'
#
loop_
_entity.id
_entity.type
_entity.pdbx_description
1 polymer ?
#
loop_
_entity_poly.entity_id
_entity_poly.type
_entity_poly.pdbx_seq_one_letter_code
_entity_poly.pdbx_strand_id
1 'polypeptide(L)'
;MSALSTWLNENRIQYVNAVDDWQEALALVARPLLDDGTITADYVANIIKQRQAVGPYFVIAPRIAMPHARPEEGANKLGLSLLKLRDSVSFGSQENDPVDVIVMFAAPDKDSHVELISRSCIQNVDLSVKYDFL
;
A
#
# COMPACT_ATOMS: atom_id res chain seq x y z
N MET A 1 13.80 8.62 -17.72
CA MET A 1 13.55 8.13 -16.35
C MET A 1 12.19 7.46 -16.35
N SER A 2 12.00 6.32 -15.69
CA SER A 2 10.70 5.64 -15.69
C SER A 2 9.67 6.50 -14.94
N ALA A 3 8.40 6.45 -15.34
CA ALA A 3 7.32 7.19 -14.65
C ALA A 3 7.21 6.82 -13.16
N LEU A 4 7.63 5.61 -12.79
CA LEU A 4 7.55 5.08 -11.44
C LEU A 4 8.45 5.81 -10.44
N SER A 5 9.68 6.19 -10.84
CA SER A 5 10.61 6.90 -9.94
C SER A 5 10.12 8.29 -9.55
N THR A 6 9.19 8.86 -10.33
CA THR A 6 8.52 10.12 -10.00
C THR A 6 7.55 9.96 -8.82
N TRP A 7 6.90 8.80 -8.71
CA TRP A 7 5.86 8.56 -7.71
C TRP A 7 6.34 7.78 -6.49
N LEU A 8 7.37 6.95 -6.65
CA LEU A 8 8.03 6.19 -5.59
C LEU A 8 9.52 6.53 -5.56
N ASN A 9 9.87 7.50 -4.71
CA ASN A 9 11.25 7.88 -4.43
C ASN A 9 11.67 7.41 -3.03
N GLU A 10 12.94 7.59 -2.68
CA GLU A 10 13.51 7.16 -1.39
C GLU A 10 12.76 7.69 -0.16
N ASN A 11 12.20 8.91 -0.23
CA ASN A 11 11.46 9.51 0.89
C ASN A 11 10.09 8.86 1.11
N ARG A 12 9.61 8.08 0.14
CA ARG A 12 8.35 7.34 0.18
C ARG A 12 8.56 5.84 0.41
N ILE A 13 9.78 5.41 0.68
CA ILE A 13 10.13 4.03 1.03
C ILE A 13 10.58 3.98 2.48
N GLN A 14 10.00 3.06 3.25
CA GLN A 14 10.27 2.90 4.66
C GLN A 14 10.64 1.45 4.95
N TYR A 15 11.64 1.27 5.80
CA TYR A 15 12.05 -0.02 6.33
C TYR A 15 11.92 0.02 7.84
N VAL A 16 11.10 -0.86 8.42
CA VAL A 16 10.85 -0.91 9.86
C VAL A 16 11.00 -2.35 10.33
N ASN A 17 11.49 -2.55 11.55
CA ASN A 17 11.70 -3.91 12.06
C ASN A 17 10.37 -4.63 12.33
N ALA A 18 9.47 -4.00 13.07
CA ALA A 18 8.19 -4.57 13.44
C ALA A 18 7.18 -3.44 13.69
N VAL A 19 5.91 -3.81 13.71
CA VAL A 19 4.78 -2.98 14.13
C VAL A 19 3.89 -3.82 15.03
N ASP A 20 3.10 -3.16 15.88
CA ASP A 20 2.20 -3.82 16.82
C ASP A 20 0.98 -4.40 16.10
N ASP A 21 0.44 -3.67 15.12
CA ASP A 21 -0.75 -4.07 14.37
C ASP A 21 -0.79 -3.51 12.93
N TRP A 22 -1.85 -3.90 12.21
CA TRP A 22 -2.06 -3.45 10.83
C TRP A 22 -2.39 -1.95 10.74
N GLN A 23 -2.94 -1.33 11.79
CA GLN A 23 -3.23 0.10 11.81
C GLN A 23 -1.92 0.90 11.85
N GLU A 24 -0.95 0.44 12.64
CA GLU A 24 0.38 1.05 12.67
C GLU A 24 1.09 0.91 11.32
N ALA A 25 1.04 -0.28 10.69
CA ALA A 25 1.57 -0.46 9.33
C ALA A 25 0.90 0.51 8.33
N LEU A 26 -0.42 0.68 8.41
CA LEU A 26 -1.17 1.60 7.56
C LEU A 26 -0.80 3.07 7.82
N ALA A 27 -0.61 3.46 9.08
CA ALA A 27 -0.21 4.82 9.43
C ALA A 27 1.20 5.14 8.93
N LEU A 28 2.14 4.20 9.07
CA LEU A 28 3.51 4.35 8.59
C LEU A 28 3.53 4.51 7.07
N VAL A 29 2.93 3.58 6.32
CA VAL A 29 2.95 3.63 4.86
C VAL A 29 2.22 4.86 4.30
N ALA A 30 1.21 5.38 5.01
CA ALA A 30 0.50 6.60 4.62
C ALA A 30 1.33 7.89 4.84
N ARG A 31 2.21 7.89 5.85
CA ARG A 31 2.90 9.09 6.33
C ARG A 31 3.57 9.92 5.23
N PRO A 32 4.36 9.37 4.28
CA PRO A 32 5.01 10.19 3.27
C PRO A 32 4.02 10.88 2.34
N LEU A 33 2.89 10.22 2.05
CA LEU A 33 1.84 10.76 1.19
C LEU A 33 0.98 11.80 1.90
N LEU A 34 0.86 11.71 3.23
CA LEU A 34 0.24 12.75 4.05
C LEU A 34 1.16 13.97 4.14
N ASP A 35 2.45 13.75 4.41
CA ASP A 35 3.45 14.80 4.62
C ASP A 35 3.61 15.71 3.38
N ASP A 36 3.49 15.16 2.16
CA ASP A 36 3.56 15.92 0.90
C ASP A 36 2.19 16.29 0.29
N GLY A 37 1.12 15.98 1.01
CA GLY A 37 -0.26 16.29 0.64
C GLY A 37 -0.78 15.52 -0.58
N THR A 38 -0.17 14.39 -0.95
CA THR A 38 -0.71 13.47 -1.96
C THR A 38 -2.07 12.91 -1.53
N ILE A 39 -2.23 12.61 -0.24
CA ILE A 39 -3.50 12.19 0.37
C ILE A 39 -3.85 13.07 1.56
N THR A 40 -5.13 13.06 1.94
CA THR A 40 -5.61 13.67 3.19
C THR A 40 -5.75 12.61 4.30
N ALA A 41 -5.94 13.06 5.54
CA ALA A 41 -6.22 12.17 6.66
C ALA A 41 -7.52 11.35 6.46
N ASP A 42 -8.50 11.92 5.76
CA ASP A 42 -9.75 11.24 5.43
C ASP A 42 -9.50 9.99 4.56
N TYR A 43 -8.47 10.00 3.72
CA TYR A 43 -8.11 8.84 2.89
C TYR A 43 -7.80 7.61 3.75
N VAL A 44 -6.97 7.80 4.79
CA VAL A 44 -6.59 6.74 5.73
C VAL A 44 -7.80 6.30 6.56
N ALA A 45 -8.59 7.27 7.05
CA ALA A 45 -9.79 6.98 7.83
C ALA A 45 -10.82 6.16 7.03
N ASN A 46 -10.99 6.47 5.74
CA ASN A 46 -11.88 5.73 4.85
C ASN A 46 -11.39 4.30 4.59
N ILE A 47 -10.08 4.07 4.42
CA ILE A 47 -9.51 2.71 4.33
C ILE A 47 -9.83 1.89 5.60
N ILE A 48 -9.62 2.48 6.78
CA ILE A 48 -9.92 1.83 8.07
C ILE A 48 -11.40 1.47 8.15
N LYS A 49 -12.29 2.41 7.84
CA LYS A 49 -13.73 2.21 7.85
C LYS A 49 -14.16 1.12 6.88
N GLN A 50 -13.61 1.11 5.67
CA GLN A 50 -13.95 0.13 4.63
C GLN A 50 -13.50 -1.27 5.04
N ARG A 51 -12.30 -1.39 5.64
CA ARG A 51 -11.83 -2.64 6.22
C ARG A 51 -12.74 -3.15 7.34
N GLN A 52 -13.16 -2.27 8.25
CA GLN A 52 -14.09 -2.67 9.32
C GLN A 52 -15.43 -3.17 8.78
N ALA A 53 -15.88 -2.63 7.65
CA ALA A 53 -17.14 -3.01 7.03
C ALA A 53 -17.07 -4.31 6.20
N VAL A 54 -15.95 -4.54 5.50
CA VAL A 54 -15.86 -5.60 4.45
C VAL A 54 -14.77 -6.64 4.75
N GLY A 55 -13.90 -6.40 5.74
CA GLY A 55 -12.72 -7.21 6.02
C GLY A 55 -11.46 -6.72 5.31
N PRO A 56 -10.36 -7.50 5.32
CA PRO A 56 -9.05 -7.08 4.81
C PRO A 56 -8.95 -7.10 3.27
N TYR A 57 -9.85 -6.39 2.58
CA TYR A 57 -9.99 -6.37 1.11
C TYR A 57 -8.71 -5.96 0.38
N PHE A 58 -7.85 -5.18 1.04
CA PHE A 58 -6.62 -4.68 0.47
C PHE A 58 -5.42 -5.64 0.68
N VAL A 59 -5.60 -6.82 1.25
CA VAL A 59 -4.55 -7.86 1.30
C VAL A 59 -4.69 -8.76 0.07
N ILE A 60 -3.89 -8.47 -0.95
CA ILE A 60 -4.15 -8.92 -2.34
C ILE A 60 -3.37 -10.17 -2.76
N ALA A 61 -2.27 -10.50 -2.07
CA ALA A 61 -1.42 -11.65 -2.37
C ALA A 61 -0.64 -12.08 -1.11
N PRO A 62 -0.06 -13.29 -1.08
CA PRO A 62 0.72 -13.75 0.07
C PRO A 62 1.76 -12.71 0.48
N ARG A 63 1.68 -12.28 1.74
CA ARG A 63 2.56 -11.29 2.36
C ARG A 63 2.44 -9.84 1.87
N ILE A 64 1.51 -9.54 0.97
CA ILE A 64 1.38 -8.22 0.32
C ILE A 64 0.03 -7.58 0.62
N ALA A 65 0.07 -6.35 1.15
CA ALA A 65 -1.08 -5.47 1.26
C ALA A 65 -0.94 -4.26 0.33
N MET A 66 -2.05 -3.85 -0.29
CA MET A 66 -2.14 -2.68 -1.16
C MET A 66 -3.28 -1.74 -0.72
N PRO A 67 -3.14 -1.03 0.41
CA PRO A 67 -4.19 -0.14 0.91
C PRO A 67 -4.48 1.00 -0.08
N HIS A 68 -5.75 1.19 -0.38
CA HIS A 68 -6.25 2.25 -1.26
C HIS A 68 -7.72 2.55 -0.96
N ALA A 69 -8.12 3.78 -1.20
CA ALA A 69 -9.49 4.27 -1.18
C ALA A 69 -9.82 4.98 -2.51
N ARG A 70 -11.09 5.35 -2.70
CA ARG A 70 -11.52 6.04 -3.92
C ARG A 70 -10.92 7.44 -4.02
N PRO A 71 -10.78 8.02 -5.22
CA PRO A 71 -10.22 9.35 -5.38
C PRO A 71 -10.92 10.42 -4.51
N GLU A 72 -12.26 10.41 -4.52
CA GLU A 72 -13.09 11.34 -3.76
C GLU A 72 -12.99 11.19 -2.24
N GLU A 73 -12.35 10.11 -1.75
CA GLU A 73 -12.17 9.82 -0.33
C GLU A 73 -10.89 10.44 0.24
N GLY A 74 -10.19 11.28 -0.53
CA GLY A 74 -9.07 12.09 -0.04
C GLY A 74 -7.78 11.99 -0.85
N ALA A 75 -7.81 11.57 -2.12
CA ALA A 75 -6.62 11.57 -2.99
C ALA A 75 -6.51 12.90 -3.74
N ASN A 76 -5.45 13.65 -3.50
CA ASN A 76 -5.21 14.95 -4.16
C ASN A 76 -4.34 14.82 -5.41
N LYS A 77 -3.42 13.85 -5.43
CA LYS A 77 -2.40 13.67 -6.47
C LYS A 77 -2.11 12.18 -6.68
N LEU A 78 -1.39 11.90 -7.76
CA LEU A 78 -0.81 10.58 -7.97
C LEU A 78 0.37 10.36 -7.01
N GLY A 79 0.39 9.21 -6.35
CA GLY A 79 1.53 8.83 -5.54
C GLY A 79 1.52 7.39 -5.05
N LEU A 80 2.72 6.93 -4.71
CA LEU A 80 3.00 5.61 -4.17
C LEU A 80 3.88 5.75 -2.94
N SER A 81 3.65 4.91 -1.94
CA SER A 81 4.57 4.72 -0.83
C SER A 81 4.68 3.24 -0.50
N LEU A 82 5.85 2.84 0.01
CA LEU A 82 6.16 1.46 0.34
C LEU A 82 6.68 1.36 1.76
N LEU A 83 6.14 0.40 2.51
CA LEU A 83 6.64 -0.02 3.80
C LEU A 83 7.07 -1.49 3.69
N LYS A 84 8.33 -1.76 4.02
CA LYS A 84 8.86 -3.10 4.20
C LYS A 84 9.06 -3.36 5.70
N LEU A 85 8.45 -4.43 6.19
CA LEU A 85 8.66 -4.94 7.54
C LEU A 85 9.69 -6.07 7.52
N ARG A 86 10.53 -6.13 8.55
CA ARG A 86 11.38 -7.30 8.79
C ARG A 86 10.56 -8.43 9.41
N ASP A 87 9.76 -8.10 10.43
CA ASP A 87 8.86 -9.02 11.11
C ASP A 87 7.45 -8.79 10.58
N SER A 88 6.85 -9.81 9.97
CA SER A 88 5.52 -9.72 9.36
C SER A 88 4.42 -9.55 10.40
N VAL A 89 3.38 -8.79 10.08
CA VAL A 89 2.23 -8.51 10.94
C VAL A 89 0.95 -9.14 10.36
N SER A 90 0.01 -9.55 11.23
CA SER A 90 -1.28 -10.08 10.78
C SER A 90 -2.22 -8.96 10.36
N PHE A 91 -2.80 -9.10 9.17
CA PHE A 91 -3.88 -8.24 8.69
C PHE A 91 -5.24 -8.94 8.78
N GLY A 92 -5.32 -10.16 9.32
CA GLY A 92 -6.54 -10.94 9.46
C GLY A 92 -7.03 -11.56 8.14
N SER A 93 -6.15 -11.66 7.14
CA SER A 93 -6.47 -12.35 5.88
C SER A 93 -6.25 -13.84 6.02
N GLN A 94 -7.22 -14.66 5.61
CA GLN A 94 -7.16 -16.11 5.78
C GLN A 94 -6.07 -16.77 4.91
N GLU A 95 -5.85 -16.25 3.70
CA GLU A 95 -4.97 -16.87 2.70
C GLU A 95 -3.61 -16.17 2.57
N ASN A 96 -3.56 -14.87 2.88
CA ASN A 96 -2.44 -14.02 2.49
C ASN A 96 -1.62 -13.50 3.68
N ASP A 97 -2.07 -13.70 4.92
CA ASP A 97 -1.29 -13.39 6.11
C ASP A 97 -0.09 -14.36 6.26
N PRO A 98 0.98 -13.93 6.98
CA PRO A 98 1.19 -12.59 7.51
C PRO A 98 1.82 -11.65 6.48
N VAL A 99 1.60 -10.34 6.62
CA VAL A 99 2.02 -9.30 5.68
C VAL A 99 3.36 -8.69 6.11
N ASP A 100 4.27 -8.50 5.15
CA ASP A 100 5.53 -7.78 5.37
C ASP A 100 5.87 -6.76 4.29
N VAL A 101 5.09 -6.69 3.20
CA VAL A 101 5.19 -5.66 2.18
C VAL A 101 3.85 -4.95 2.07
N ILE A 102 3.87 -3.64 2.31
CA ILE A 102 2.70 -2.79 2.19
C ILE A 102 3.00 -1.70 1.17
N VAL A 103 2.16 -1.58 0.14
CA VAL A 103 2.28 -0.52 -0.85
C VAL A 103 0.99 0.28 -0.91
N MET A 104 1.04 1.53 -0.49
CA MET A 104 -0.09 2.43 -0.62
C MET A 104 -0.02 3.19 -1.94
N PHE A 105 -1.18 3.41 -2.51
CA PHE A 105 -1.36 4.03 -3.80
C PHE A 105 -2.53 5.00 -3.73
N ALA A 106 -2.35 6.19 -4.30
CA ALA A 106 -3.38 7.20 -4.47
C ALA A 106 -3.40 7.73 -5.91
N ALA A 107 -4.61 7.93 -6.43
CA ALA A 107 -4.88 8.59 -7.71
C ALA A 107 -6.06 9.56 -7.55
N PRO A 108 -6.00 10.77 -8.13
CA PRO A 108 -7.04 11.78 -8.00
C PRO A 108 -8.21 11.55 -8.97
N ASP A 109 -8.09 10.60 -9.89
CA ASP A 109 -9.11 10.25 -10.87
C ASP A 109 -9.00 8.77 -11.27
N LYS A 110 -10.05 8.27 -11.95
CA LYS A 110 -10.17 6.86 -12.32
C LYS A 110 -9.20 6.43 -13.42
N ASP A 111 -8.86 7.33 -14.34
CA ASP A 111 -8.02 7.01 -15.49
C ASP A 111 -6.56 6.84 -15.04
N SER A 112 -6.10 7.78 -14.22
CA SER A 112 -4.80 7.71 -13.54
C SER A 112 -4.73 6.52 -12.58
N HIS A 113 -5.87 6.06 -12.04
CA HIS A 113 -5.91 4.90 -11.16
C HIS A 113 -5.54 3.61 -11.90
N VAL A 114 -6.10 3.42 -13.09
CA VAL A 114 -5.78 2.28 -13.98
C VAL A 114 -4.35 2.37 -14.51
N GLU A 115 -3.87 3.58 -14.85
CA GLU A 115 -2.49 3.77 -15.30
C GLU A 115 -1.47 3.38 -14.22
N LEU A 116 -1.70 3.77 -12.97
CA LEU A 116 -0.81 3.41 -11.86
C LEU A 116 -0.87 1.91 -11.54
N ILE A 117 -2.05 1.29 -11.56
CA ILE A 117 -2.17 -0.17 -11.39
C ILE A 117 -1.41 -0.91 -12.51
N SER A 118 -1.60 -0.49 -13.77
CA SER A 118 -0.95 -1.11 -14.93
C SER A 118 0.56 -0.92 -14.96
N ARG A 119 1.06 0.18 -14.35
CA ARG A 119 2.50 0.48 -14.25
C ARG A 119 3.13 0.06 -12.93
N SER A 120 2.33 -0.24 -11.92
CA SER A 120 2.82 -0.81 -10.66
C SER A 120 3.33 -2.22 -10.97
N CYS A 121 4.57 -2.49 -10.60
CA CYS A 121 5.14 -3.83 -10.75
C CYS A 121 4.36 -4.88 -9.94
N ILE A 122 3.39 -4.48 -9.11
CA ILE A 122 2.62 -5.31 -8.18
C ILE A 122 1.65 -6.24 -8.91
N GLN A 123 1.07 -5.85 -10.04
CA GLN A 123 0.27 -6.78 -10.86
C GLN A 123 1.13 -7.80 -11.62
N ASN A 124 2.42 -7.50 -11.82
CA ASN A 124 3.43 -8.41 -12.36
C ASN A 124 4.35 -8.95 -11.25
N VAL A 125 3.94 -8.87 -9.98
CA VAL A 125 4.47 -9.79 -8.96
C VAL A 125 3.89 -11.14 -9.33
N ASP A 126 4.55 -11.74 -10.31
CA ASP A 126 4.52 -13.16 -10.54
C ASP A 126 4.65 -13.80 -9.15
N LEU A 127 3.74 -14.74 -8.86
CA LEU A 127 3.68 -15.55 -7.66
C LEU A 127 4.90 -16.49 -7.53
N SER A 128 6.01 -16.16 -8.22
CA SER A 128 7.27 -16.86 -8.31
C SER A 128 8.29 -16.45 -7.25
N VAL A 129 7.92 -15.66 -6.23
CA VAL A 129 8.62 -15.67 -4.92
C VAL A 129 8.34 -16.99 -4.16
N LYS A 130 8.40 -18.12 -4.88
CA LYS A 130 8.32 -19.49 -4.37
C LYS A 130 9.69 -20.18 -4.37
N TYR A 131 10.70 -19.65 -5.05
CA TYR A 131 12.05 -20.21 -5.03
C TYR A 131 13.06 -19.09 -5.25
N ASP A 132 13.73 -18.67 -4.18
CA ASP A 132 15.14 -18.24 -4.21
C ASP A 132 15.60 -17.98 -2.77
N PHE A 133 15.65 -19.07 -2.00
CA PHE A 133 16.53 -19.26 -0.84
C PHE A 133 16.87 -20.77 -0.76
N LEU A 134 17.60 -21.25 -1.79
CA LEU A 134 18.48 -22.41 -1.73
C LEU A 134 19.71 -22.12 -2.60
#